data_AF-A0A2S6H6C7-F1
#
_entry.id   AF-A0A2S6H6C7-F1
#
_cell.length_a   1.000
_cell.length_b   1.000
_cell.length_c   1.000
_cell.angle_alpha   90.00
_cell.angle_beta   90.00
_cell.angle_gamma   90.00
#
_symmetry.space_group_name_H-M   'P 1'
#
loop_
_entity.id
_entity.type
_entity.pdbx_description
1 polymer ?
#
loop_
_entity_poly.entity_id
_entity_poly.type
_entity_poly.pdbx_seq_one_letter_code
_entity_poly.pdbx_strand_id
1 'polypeptide(L)'
;MDAEPYKINTSALYMNDIDPVKKQDVVCHCSGTTKGQIKELVNNGIDNLDRISRMTGACSGCGACDASILELLAEYTADYGV
;
A
#
# COMPACT_ATOMS: atom_id res chain seq x y z
N MET A 1 23.49 40.70 16.10
CA MET A 1 23.10 39.56 16.96
C MET A 1 22.59 38.52 15.99
N ASP A 2 23.52 37.81 15.39
CA ASP A 2 23.29 36.93 14.25
C ASP A 2 23.85 35.58 14.65
N ALA A 3 23.11 34.87 15.50
CA ALA A 3 23.47 33.54 15.95
C ALA A 3 22.88 32.52 14.98
N GLU A 4 23.58 32.31 13.87
CA GLU A 4 23.45 31.10 13.06
C GLU A 4 24.42 30.06 13.63
N PRO A 5 23.94 28.87 14.03
CA PRO A 5 24.77 27.70 13.82
C PRO A 5 23.93 26.45 13.57
N TYR A 6 23.83 26.04 12.32
CA TYR A 6 23.85 24.60 12.05
C TYR A 6 24.75 24.31 10.86
N LYS A 7 26.05 24.43 11.12
CA LYS A 7 27.04 23.67 10.37
C LYS A 7 26.83 22.20 10.69
N ILE A 8 26.12 21.49 9.83
CA ILE A 8 26.40 20.07 9.62
C ILE A 8 26.86 19.85 8.19
N ASN A 9 28.13 19.55 8.08
CA ASN A 9 28.64 18.69 7.04
C ASN A 9 29.88 18.05 7.63
N THR A 10 29.74 16.78 8.02
CA THR A 10 30.83 15.80 7.92
C THR A 10 30.26 14.39 8.08
N SER A 11 29.56 13.95 7.03
CA SER A 11 29.83 12.69 6.31
C SER A 11 29.91 11.33 7.04
N ALA A 12 29.42 11.11 8.27
CA ALA A 12 29.61 9.79 8.88
C ALA A 12 28.63 9.32 9.98
N LEU A 13 27.41 9.86 10.12
CA LEU A 13 26.46 9.30 11.09
C LEU A 13 25.05 9.17 10.51
N TYR A 14 24.76 7.93 10.12
CA TYR A 14 23.44 7.33 9.95
C TYR A 14 22.54 7.97 8.89
N MET A 15 22.70 7.43 7.68
CA MET A 15 21.55 7.11 6.83
C MET A 15 20.52 6.40 7.69
N ASN A 16 19.44 7.11 8.01
CA ASN A 16 18.14 6.51 8.15
C ASN A 16 17.24 7.46 7.38
N ASP A 17 17.24 7.25 6.07
CA ASP A 17 16.03 7.42 5.28
C ASP A 17 14.93 6.73 6.07
N ILE A 18 14.25 7.49 6.92
CA ILE A 18 12.96 7.10 7.44
C ILE A 18 12.08 7.20 6.21
N ASP A 19 12.13 6.18 5.35
CA ASP A 19 11.08 5.90 4.41
C ASP A 19 9.82 5.90 5.27
N PRO A 20 8.92 6.88 5.12
CA PRO A 20 7.74 6.93 5.95
C PRO A 20 6.93 5.71 5.58
N VAL A 21 7.10 4.62 6.34
CA VAL A 21 6.44 3.33 6.13
C VAL A 21 4.96 3.63 5.95
N LYS A 22 4.57 3.54 4.68
CA LYS A 22 3.25 3.62 4.08
C LYS A 22 2.10 3.57 5.09
N LYS A 23 1.78 4.72 5.66
CA LYS A 23 0.49 4.92 6.36
C LYS A 23 -0.69 5.00 5.38
N GLN A 24 -0.42 4.99 4.07
CA GLN A 24 -1.38 5.28 2.99
C GLN A 24 -1.84 4.03 2.22
N ASP A 25 -1.50 2.84 2.70
CA ASP A 25 -1.77 1.61 1.96
C ASP A 25 -3.06 0.89 2.40
N VAL A 26 -3.81 1.37 3.40
CA VAL A 26 -5.11 0.76 3.76
C VAL A 26 -6.16 1.09 2.70
N VAL A 27 -6.75 0.06 2.10
CA VAL A 27 -7.81 0.17 1.08
C VAL A 27 -9.18 -0.08 1.68
N CYS A 28 -9.28 -1.00 2.65
CA CYS A 28 -10.53 -1.24 3.38
C CYS A 28 -10.33 -0.93 4.87
N HIS A 29 -11.00 0.11 5.36
CA HIS A 29 -10.95 0.46 6.78
C HIS A 29 -11.73 -0.49 7.69
N CYS A 30 -12.68 -1.26 7.15
CA CYS A 30 -13.47 -2.22 7.95
C CYS A 30 -12.65 -3.45 8.35
N SER A 31 -11.93 -4.04 7.39
CA SER A 31 -11.09 -5.23 7.61
C SER A 31 -9.62 -4.89 7.88
N GLY A 32 -9.19 -3.66 7.57
CA GLY A 32 -7.78 -3.27 7.59
C GLY A 32 -7.00 -3.75 6.37
N THR A 33 -7.67 -4.22 5.31
CA THR A 33 -7.00 -4.71 4.10
C THR A 33 -6.20 -3.62 3.42
N THR A 34 -4.96 -3.94 3.05
CA THR A 34 -4.02 -3.00 2.41
C THR A 34 -3.74 -3.30 0.94
N LYS A 35 -3.24 -2.32 0.20
CA LYS A 35 -2.76 -2.45 -1.19
C LYS A 35 -1.69 -3.53 -1.31
N GLY A 36 -0.77 -3.59 -0.35
CA GLY A 36 0.28 -4.60 -0.32
C GLY A 36 -0.27 -6.02 -0.24
N GLN A 37 -1.28 -6.26 0.60
CA GLN A 37 -1.96 -7.55 0.68
C GLN A 37 -2.68 -7.89 -0.63
N ILE A 38 -3.38 -6.95 -1.25
CA ILE A 38 -4.04 -7.18 -2.55
C ILE A 38 -3.00 -7.55 -3.61
N LYS A 39 -1.87 -6.82 -3.68
CA LYS A 39 -0.79 -7.10 -4.62
C LYS A 39 -0.19 -8.50 -4.41
N GLU A 40 0.02 -8.91 -3.16
CA GLU A 40 0.49 -10.26 -2.84
C GLU A 40 -0.49 -11.33 -3.30
N LEU A 41 -1.79 -11.13 -3.10
CA LEU A 41 -2.82 -12.04 -3.60
C LEU A 41 -2.80 -12.15 -5.12
N VAL A 42 -2.74 -11.02 -5.84
CA VAL A 42 -2.65 -11.02 -7.31
C VAL A 42 -1.38 -11.73 -7.80
N ASN A 43 -0.23 -11.49 -7.15
CA ASN A 43 1.02 -12.20 -7.45
C ASN A 43 0.92 -13.72 -7.23
N ASN A 44 0.05 -14.16 -6.31
CA ASN A 44 -0.26 -15.57 -6.10
C ASN A 44 -1.33 -16.11 -7.09
N GLY A 45 -1.68 -15.35 -8.12
CA GLY A 45 -2.68 -15.70 -9.13
C GLY A 45 -4.12 -15.50 -8.66
N ILE A 46 -4.34 -14.65 -7.65
CA ILE A 46 -5.66 -14.35 -7.11
C ILE A 46 -6.09 -12.96 -7.56
N ASP A 47 -6.83 -12.92 -8.65
CA ASP A 47 -7.24 -11.72 -9.40
C ASP A 47 -8.76 -11.46 -9.34
N ASN A 48 -9.49 -12.20 -8.51
CA ASN A 48 -10.95 -12.11 -8.40
C ASN A 48 -11.37 -11.46 -7.07
N LEU A 49 -12.27 -10.47 -7.15
CA LEU A 49 -12.86 -9.77 -6.01
C LEU A 49 -13.49 -10.75 -4.98
N ASP A 50 -14.20 -11.80 -5.42
CA ASP A 50 -14.79 -12.79 -4.50
C ASP A 50 -13.71 -13.53 -3.70
N ARG A 51 -12.61 -13.92 -4.35
CA ARG A 51 -11.50 -14.60 -3.66
C ARG A 51 -10.78 -13.65 -2.71
N ILE A 52 -10.53 -12.41 -3.13
CA ILE A 52 -9.92 -11.39 -2.28
C ILE A 52 -10.81 -11.12 -1.07
N SER A 53 -12.13 -11.01 -1.25
CA SER A 53 -13.07 -10.82 -0.15
C SER A 53 -13.01 -11.98 0.85
N ARG A 54 -13.02 -13.22 0.38
CA ARG A 54 -12.90 -14.42 1.25
C ARG A 54 -11.58 -14.48 2.02
N MET A 55 -10.48 -14.00 1.43
CA MET A 55 -9.16 -14.08 2.06
C MET A 55 -8.87 -12.90 2.99
N THR A 56 -9.43 -11.72 2.71
CA THR A 56 -9.06 -10.48 3.41
C THR A 56 -10.20 -9.88 4.23
N GLY A 57 -11.45 -10.30 4.00
CA GLY A 57 -12.65 -9.68 4.56
C GLY A 57 -13.01 -8.32 3.95
N ALA A 58 -12.27 -7.84 2.95
CA ALA A 58 -12.68 -6.65 2.19
C ALA A 58 -13.95 -6.94 1.37
N CYS A 59 -14.69 -5.90 0.98
CA CYS A 59 -15.92 -6.01 0.16
C CYS A 59 -17.11 -6.78 0.79
N SER A 60 -16.97 -7.35 1.99
CA SER A 60 -18.07 -8.10 2.64
C SER A 60 -18.92 -7.26 3.60
N GLY A 61 -18.57 -5.98 3.78
CA GLY A 61 -19.18 -5.08 4.75
C GLY A 61 -19.83 -3.85 4.10
N CYS A 62 -19.17 -2.68 4.23
CA CYS A 62 -19.73 -1.40 3.79
C CYS A 62 -19.63 -1.13 2.28
N GLY A 63 -18.84 -1.91 1.53
CA GLY A 63 -18.64 -1.76 0.08
C GLY A 63 -17.82 -0.55 -0.36
N ALA A 64 -17.37 0.32 0.55
CA ALA A 64 -16.67 1.56 0.19
C ALA A 64 -15.33 1.33 -0.51
N CYS A 65 -14.71 0.16 -0.31
CA CYS A 65 -13.44 -0.21 -0.91
C CYS A 65 -13.58 -0.90 -2.28
N ASP A 66 -14.79 -1.24 -2.72
CA ASP A 66 -15.00 -2.13 -3.88
C ASP A 66 -14.40 -1.52 -5.16
N ALA A 67 -14.70 -0.25 -5.43
CA ALA A 67 -14.16 0.45 -6.59
C ALA A 67 -12.63 0.53 -6.56
N SER A 68 -12.04 0.83 -5.40
CA SER A 68 -10.58 0.90 -5.25
C SER A 68 -9.91 -0.45 -5.43
N ILE A 69 -10.52 -1.54 -4.96
CA ILE A 69 -9.97 -2.89 -5.13
C ILE A 69 -10.08 -3.32 -6.59
N LEU A 70 -11.18 -3.02 -7.27
CA LEU A 70 -11.32 -3.30 -8.70
C LEU A 70 -10.29 -2.55 -9.55
N GLU A 71 -10.01 -1.28 -9.23
CA GLU A 71 -8.97 -0.51 -9.91
C GLU A 71 -7.58 -1.13 -9.70
N LEU A 72 -7.24 -1.51 -8.47
CA LEU A 72 -5.97 -2.18 -8.17
C LEU A 72 -5.84 -3.55 -8.85
N LEU A 73 -6.94 -4.31 -8.93
CA LEU A 73 -6.97 -5.56 -9.66
C LEU A 73 -6.69 -5.33 -11.15
N ALA A 74 -7.33 -4.34 -11.76
CA ALA A 74 -7.11 -4.00 -13.16
C ALA A 74 -5.66 -3.55 -13.40
N GLU A 75 -5.09 -2.71 -12.51
CA GLU A 75 -3.71 -2.28 -12.57
C GLU A 75 -2.73 -3.48 -12.50
N TYR A 76 -2.87 -4.32 -11.47
CA TYR A 76 -1.94 -5.43 -11.23
C TYR A 76 -2.08 -6.59 -12.21
N THR A 77 -3.26 -6.78 -12.80
CA THR A 77 -3.45 -7.79 -13.85
C THR A 77 -3.01 -7.28 -15.21
N ALA A 78 -3.13 -5.98 -15.49
CA ALA A 78 -2.61 -5.37 -16.73
C ALA A 78 -1.08 -5.43 -16.81
N ASP A 79 -0.37 -5.32 -15.68
CA ASP A 79 1.09 -5.52 -15.61
C ASP A 79 1.53 -6.96 -15.98
N TYR A 80 0.63 -7.95 -15.93
CA TYR A 80 0.91 -9.36 -16.21
C TYR A 80 0.56 -9.85 -17.63
N GLY A 81 0.28 -8.92 -18.56
CA GLY A 81 0.42 -9.20 -20.00
C GLY A 81 -0.88 -9.28 -20.80
N VAL A 82 -1.03 -8.29 -21.68
CA VAL A 82 -1.35 -8.53 -23.11
C VAL A 82 -0.08 -8.82 -23.88
#